data_AF-A0A2R6C4E0-F1
#
_entry.id   AF-A0A2R6C4E0-F1
#
_cell.length_a   1.000
_cell.length_b   1.000
_cell.length_c   1.000
_cell.angle_alpha   90.00
_cell.angle_beta   90.00
_cell.angle_gamma   90.00
#
_symmetry.space_group_name_H-M   'P 1'
#
loop_
_entity.id
_entity.type
_entity.pdbx_description
1 polymer ?
#
loop_
_entity_poly.entity_id
_entity_poly.type
_entity_poly.pdbx_seq_one_letter_code
_entity_poly.pdbx_strand_id
1 'polypeptide(L)'
;MSIAKQLLEELETNEEVRKLFLSKTVVRIAEEPTLRLTLLHSLLTEVATKHDLEATKHDLNKRIDDVNKRIDDVNKRIDDLRSEMNSKFDAVNKRIDDLRSEMNSKFDDLKKDMRTHFFGFMGGILATIITVVITKLI
;
A
#
# COMPACT_ATOMS: atom_id res chain seq x y z
N MET A 1 29.53 -7.87 -71.61
CA MET A 1 29.12 -7.28 -70.32
C MET A 1 30.29 -6.46 -69.78
N SER A 2 30.09 -5.39 -69.01
CA SER A 2 31.22 -4.64 -68.42
C SER A 2 31.93 -5.48 -67.36
N ILE A 3 33.25 -5.36 -67.24
CA ILE A 3 34.08 -6.04 -66.22
C ILE A 3 33.50 -5.82 -64.82
N ALA A 4 33.02 -4.62 -64.52
CA ALA A 4 32.39 -4.31 -63.22
C ALA A 4 31.11 -5.12 -62.96
N LYS A 5 30.29 -5.35 -64.00
CA LYS A 5 29.07 -6.15 -63.86
C LYS A 5 29.39 -7.64 -63.69
N GLN A 6 30.38 -8.14 -64.42
CA GLN A 6 30.82 -9.52 -64.29
C GLN A 6 31.40 -9.80 -62.90
N LEU A 7 32.18 -8.87 -62.34
CA LEU A 7 32.69 -8.99 -60.97
C LEU A 7 31.57 -9.01 -59.92
N LEU A 8 30.54 -8.18 -60.08
CA LEU A 8 29.38 -8.19 -59.18
C LEU A 8 28.63 -9.53 -59.27
N GLU A 9 28.41 -10.05 -60.47
CA GLU A 9 27.76 -11.34 -60.69
C GLU A 9 28.58 -12.50 -60.06
N GLU A 10 29.91 -12.47 -60.19
CA GLU A 10 30.79 -13.46 -59.54
C GLU A 10 30.76 -13.34 -58.00
N LEU A 11 30.73 -12.13 -57.43
CA LEU A 11 30.60 -11.93 -55.98
C LEU A 11 29.23 -12.38 -55.43
N GLU A 12 28.18 -12.29 -56.24
CA GLU A 12 26.84 -12.77 -55.88
C GLU A 12 26.74 -14.29 -55.94
N THR A 13 27.30 -14.92 -56.97
CA THR A 13 27.10 -16.34 -57.27
C THR A 13 28.18 -17.28 -56.72
N ASN A 14 29.42 -16.81 -56.49
CA ASN A 14 30.55 -17.63 -56.05
C ASN A 14 30.96 -17.34 -54.60
N GLU A 15 30.72 -18.30 -53.71
CA GLU A 15 31.00 -18.15 -52.28
C GLU A 15 32.48 -17.99 -51.94
N GLU A 16 33.37 -18.74 -52.60
CA GLU A 16 34.82 -18.70 -52.37
C GLU A 16 35.40 -17.33 -52.76
N VAL A 17 35.00 -16.83 -53.93
CA VAL A 17 35.40 -15.50 -54.43
C VAL A 17 34.88 -14.40 -53.49
N ARG A 18 33.62 -14.48 -53.07
CA ARG A 18 33.04 -13.56 -52.10
C ARG A 18 33.79 -13.57 -50.76
N LYS A 19 34.09 -14.75 -50.18
CA LYS A 19 34.84 -14.86 -48.92
C LYS A 19 36.25 -14.29 -49.03
N LEU A 20 36.96 -14.57 -50.13
CA LEU A 20 38.30 -14.04 -50.37
C LEU A 20 38.28 -12.51 -50.51
N PHE A 21 37.28 -11.96 -51.21
CA PHE A 21 37.10 -10.52 -51.35
C PHE A 21 36.78 -9.86 -50.00
N LEU A 22 35.85 -10.42 -49.24
CA LEU A 22 35.46 -9.91 -47.92
C LEU A 22 36.64 -9.96 -46.93
N SER A 23 37.43 -11.04 -46.89
CA SER A 23 38.56 -11.13 -45.96
C SER A 23 39.61 -10.04 -46.22
N LYS A 24 39.98 -9.81 -47.49
CA LYS A 24 40.90 -8.73 -47.87
C LYS A 24 40.34 -7.35 -47.55
N THR A 25 39.05 -7.13 -47.76
CA THR A 25 38.39 -5.85 -47.51
C THR A 25 38.27 -5.56 -46.00
N VAL A 26 37.89 -6.55 -45.19
CA VAL A 26 37.80 -6.43 -43.72
C VAL A 26 39.17 -6.13 -43.11
N VAL A 27 40.22 -6.82 -43.56
CA VAL A 27 41.59 -6.54 -43.10
C VAL A 27 41.99 -5.10 -43.44
N ARG A 28 41.73 -4.65 -44.68
CA ARG A 28 42.04 -3.28 -45.09
C ARG A 28 41.29 -2.23 -44.27
N ILE A 29 40.02 -2.47 -43.99
CA ILE A 29 39.18 -1.63 -43.12
C ILE A 29 39.73 -1.59 -41.70
N ALA A 30 40.20 -2.73 -41.17
CA ALA A 30 40.74 -2.81 -39.82
C ALA A 30 42.12 -2.12 -39.68
N GLU A 31 42.93 -2.15 -40.74
CA GLU A 31 44.26 -1.54 -40.79
C GLU A 31 44.22 -0.03 -41.05
N GLU A 32 43.24 0.46 -41.80
CA GLU A 32 43.12 1.88 -42.14
C GLU A 32 42.34 2.62 -41.01
N PRO A 33 42.98 3.58 -40.31
CA PRO A 33 42.38 4.20 -39.13
C PRO A 33 41.08 4.95 -39.40
N THR A 34 40.95 5.60 -40.56
CA THR A 34 39.78 6.41 -40.94
C THR A 34 38.55 5.56 -41.17
N LEU A 35 38.66 4.46 -41.92
CA LEU A 35 37.63 3.46 -42.20
C LEU A 35 37.22 2.76 -40.92
N ARG A 36 38.20 2.36 -40.09
CA ARG A 36 37.94 1.77 -38.78
C ARG A 36 37.16 2.73 -37.88
N LEU A 37 37.59 3.99 -37.78
CA LEU A 37 36.90 5.00 -36.98
C LEU A 37 35.50 5.29 -37.52
N THR A 38 35.32 5.33 -38.83
CA THR A 38 34.01 5.56 -39.46
C THR A 38 33.03 4.44 -39.10
N LEU A 39 33.45 3.18 -39.21
CA LEU A 39 32.61 2.04 -38.82
C LEU A 39 32.36 1.96 -37.32
N LEU A 40 33.38 2.24 -36.49
CA LEU A 40 33.20 2.27 -35.04
C LEU A 40 32.22 3.37 -34.64
N HIS A 41 32.29 4.55 -35.27
CA HIS A 41 31.36 5.64 -35.01
C HIS A 41 29.93 5.22 -35.35
N SER A 42 29.69 4.65 -36.55
CA SER A 42 28.34 4.20 -36.92
C SER A 42 27.76 3.14 -35.99
N LEU A 43 28.60 2.25 -35.45
CA LEU A 43 28.16 1.26 -34.46
C LEU A 43 27.93 1.89 -33.08
N LEU A 44 28.78 2.84 -32.67
CA LEU A 44 28.68 3.51 -31.38
C LEU A 44 27.44 4.41 -31.27
N THR A 45 26.92 4.94 -32.38
CA THR A 45 25.69 5.73 -32.39
C THR A 45 24.42 4.91 -32.12
N GLU A 46 24.47 3.59 -32.29
CA GLU A 46 23.30 2.70 -32.14
C GLU A 46 23.27 1.97 -30.79
N VAL A 47 24.31 2.09 -29.97
CA VAL A 47 24.44 1.39 -28.68
C VAL A 47 24.33 2.35 -27.50
N ALA A 48 23.69 1.90 -26.43
CA ALA A 48 23.69 2.63 -25.17
C ALA A 48 25.10 2.69 -24.60
N THR A 49 25.54 3.89 -24.23
CA THR A 49 26.84 4.08 -23.62
C THR A 49 26.78 3.79 -22.11
N LYS A 50 27.96 3.59 -21.50
CA LYS A 50 28.06 3.49 -20.04
C LYS A 50 27.47 4.73 -19.34
N HIS A 51 27.64 5.90 -19.94
CA HIS A 51 27.10 7.15 -19.40
C HIS A 51 25.57 7.13 -19.36
N ASP A 52 24.92 6.66 -20.44
CA ASP A 52 23.45 6.56 -20.50
C ASP A 52 22.90 5.61 -19.43
N LEU A 53 23.60 4.50 -19.21
CA LEU A 53 23.24 3.54 -18.17
C LEU A 53 23.40 4.14 -16.76
N GLU A 54 24.50 4.83 -16.47
CA GLU A 54 24.70 5.48 -15.16
C GLU A 54 23.69 6.61 -14.93
N ALA A 55 23.36 7.39 -15.97
CA ALA A 55 22.33 8.42 -15.89
C ALA A 55 20.95 7.80 -15.57
N THR A 56 20.59 6.72 -16.25
CA THR A 56 19.34 5.98 -16.02
C THR A 56 19.31 5.38 -14.61
N LYS A 57 20.41 4.75 -14.18
CA LYS A 57 20.55 4.18 -12.83
C LYS A 57 20.39 5.26 -11.75
N HIS A 58 20.97 6.44 -11.96
CA HIS A 58 20.84 7.56 -11.03
C HIS A 58 19.40 8.07 -10.94
N ASP A 59 18.70 8.20 -12.07
CA ASP A 59 17.27 8.56 -12.09
C ASP A 59 16.43 7.51 -11.35
N LEU A 60 16.66 6.23 -11.63
CA LEU A 60 15.97 5.13 -10.95
C LEU A 60 16.21 5.15 -9.44
N ASN A 61 17.45 5.37 -8.99
CA ASN A 61 17.75 5.48 -7.56
C ASN A 61 17.00 6.65 -6.92
N LYS A 62 16.95 7.82 -7.56
CA LYS A 62 16.17 8.96 -7.07
C LYS A 62 14.68 8.64 -6.96
N ARG A 63 14.12 7.95 -7.96
CA ARG A 63 12.71 7.54 -7.96
C ARG A 63 12.43 6.50 -6.86
N ILE A 64 13.36 5.58 -6.61
CA ILE A 64 13.28 4.63 -5.50
C ILE A 64 13.31 5.36 -4.16
N ASP A 65 14.21 6.33 -3.98
CA ASP A 65 14.29 7.14 -2.76
C ASP A 65 13.01 7.96 -2.52
N ASP A 66 12.40 8.52 -3.56
CA ASP A 66 11.11 9.22 -3.47
C ASP A 66 9.98 8.27 -3.05
N VAL A 67 9.93 7.08 -3.67
CA VAL A 67 8.95 6.04 -3.30
C VAL A 67 9.12 5.61 -1.85
N ASN A 68 10.35 5.40 -1.38
CA ASN A 68 10.64 5.03 0.00
C ASN A 68 10.14 6.11 0.98
N LYS A 69 10.39 7.39 0.70
CA LYS A 69 9.88 8.49 1.53
C LYS A 69 8.35 8.51 1.59
N ARG A 70 7.68 8.26 0.47
CA ARG A 70 6.22 8.17 0.41
C ARG A 70 5.69 6.98 1.20
N ILE A 71 6.38 5.83 1.17
CA ILE A 71 6.03 4.66 1.99
C ILE A 71 6.17 4.99 3.47
N ASP A 72 7.25 5.66 3.89
CA ASP A 72 7.46 6.07 5.27
C ASP A 72 6.37 7.04 5.77
N ASP A 73 5.95 8.00 4.94
CA ASP A 73 4.84 8.91 5.23
C ASP A 73 3.51 8.15 5.40
N VAL A 74 3.22 7.22 4.48
CA VAL A 74 2.02 6.38 4.56
C VAL A 74 2.02 5.54 5.84
N ASN A 75 3.15 4.94 6.21
CA ASN A 75 3.27 4.16 7.45
C ASN A 75 2.97 5.00 8.69
N LYS A 76 3.52 6.23 8.77
CA LYS A 76 3.22 7.16 9.87
C LYS A 76 1.74 7.47 9.96
N ARG A 77 1.09 7.78 8.83
CA ARG A 77 -0.34 8.06 8.78
C ARG A 77 -1.19 6.86 9.21
N ILE A 78 -0.76 5.64 8.88
CA ILE A 78 -1.43 4.41 9.34
C ILE A 78 -1.31 4.26 10.86
N ASP A 79 -0.14 4.52 11.43
CA ASP A 79 0.09 4.44 12.88
C ASP A 79 -0.72 5.50 13.63
N ASP A 80 -0.78 6.73 13.11
CA ASP A 80 -1.61 7.81 13.66
C ASP A 80 -3.11 7.44 13.63
N LEU A 81 -3.60 6.92 12.50
CA LEU A 81 -5.00 6.47 12.38
C LEU A 81 -5.32 5.32 13.34
N ARG A 82 -4.39 4.37 13.53
CA ARG A 82 -4.55 3.28 14.51
C ARG A 82 -4.63 3.83 15.93
N SER A 83 -3.77 4.79 16.29
CA SER A 83 -3.75 5.42 17.60
C SER A 83 -5.04 6.19 17.88
N GLU A 84 -5.52 6.99 16.91
CA GLU A 84 -6.79 7.71 17.02
C GLU A 84 -7.98 6.75 17.17
N MET A 85 -7.97 5.66 16.38
CA MET A 85 -9.02 4.64 16.43
C MET A 85 -9.07 3.95 17.79
N ASN A 86 -7.93 3.53 18.33
CA ASN A 86 -7.85 2.93 19.68
C ASN A 86 -8.37 3.90 20.75
N SER A 87 -7.97 5.17 20.67
CA SER A 87 -8.43 6.21 21.61
C SER A 87 -9.94 6.41 21.54
N LYS A 88 -10.54 6.38 20.34
CA LYS A 88 -11.99 6.44 20.17
C LYS A 88 -12.70 5.19 20.71
N PHE A 89 -12.13 4.01 20.50
CA PHE A 89 -12.67 2.77 21.06
C PHE A 89 -12.66 2.80 22.59
N ASP A 90 -11.57 3.23 23.22
CA ASP A 90 -11.49 3.36 24.68
C ASP A 90 -12.52 4.36 25.22
N ALA A 91 -12.69 5.49 24.52
CA ALA A 91 -13.72 6.47 24.88
C ALA A 91 -15.14 5.89 24.76
N VAL A 92 -15.42 5.10 23.72
CA VAL A 92 -16.71 4.40 23.56
C VAL A 92 -16.93 3.36 24.65
N ASN A 93 -15.92 2.55 24.96
CA ASN A 93 -15.99 1.55 26.03
C ASN A 93 -16.31 2.21 27.37
N LYS A 94 -15.63 3.32 27.70
CA LYS A 94 -15.92 4.10 28.91
C LYS A 94 -17.36 4.59 28.94
N ARG A 95 -17.88 5.15 27.84
CA ARG A 95 -19.28 5.60 27.77
C ARG A 95 -20.26 4.45 27.96
N ILE A 96 -19.95 3.26 27.44
CA ILE A 96 -20.77 2.05 27.65
C ILE A 96 -20.77 1.65 29.13
N ASP A 97 -19.62 1.67 29.79
CA ASP A 97 -19.51 1.34 31.21
C ASP A 97 -20.26 2.37 32.08
N ASP A 98 -20.13 3.66 31.78
CA ASP A 98 -20.86 4.74 32.45
C ASP A 98 -22.38 4.55 32.29
N LEU A 99 -22.85 4.27 31.08
CA LEU A 99 -24.28 4.01 30.80
C LEU A 99 -24.79 2.77 31.53
N ARG A 100 -23.98 1.69 31.59
CA ARG A 100 -24.33 0.47 32.35
C ARG A 100 -24.46 0.77 33.84
N SER A 101 -23.53 1.56 34.39
CA SER A 101 -23.54 1.97 35.79
C SER A 101 -24.79 2.81 36.11
N GLU A 102 -25.09 3.82 35.29
CA GLU A 102 -26.28 4.66 35.45
C GLU A 102 -27.57 3.84 35.38
N MET A 103 -27.66 2.92 34.43
CA MET A 103 -28.81 2.03 34.28
C MET A 103 -29.00 1.13 35.50
N ASN A 104 -27.93 0.54 36.03
CA ASN A 104 -27.98 -0.27 37.24
C ASN A 104 -28.45 0.55 38.45
N SER A 105 -27.93 1.76 38.62
CA SER A 105 -28.37 2.67 39.69
C SER A 105 -29.86 2.97 39.59
N LYS A 106 -30.35 3.35 38.40
CA LYS A 106 -31.79 3.61 38.19
C LYS A 106 -32.65 2.38 38.46
N PHE A 107 -32.16 1.20 38.12
CA PHE A 107 -32.87 -0.05 38.37
C PHE A 107 -32.95 -0.38 39.87
N ASP A 108 -31.88 -0.12 40.62
CA ASP A 108 -31.87 -0.29 42.08
C ASP A 108 -32.76 0.73 42.79
N ASP A 109 -32.78 1.98 42.32
CA ASP A 109 -33.72 3.01 42.80
C ASP A 109 -35.17 2.60 42.53
N LEU A 110 -35.50 2.14 41.32
CA LEU A 110 -36.83 1.63 40.99
C LEU A 110 -37.24 0.45 41.90
N LYS A 111 -36.35 -0.50 42.15
CA LYS A 111 -36.61 -1.62 43.09
C LYS A 111 -36.89 -1.12 44.50
N LYS A 112 -36.15 -0.11 44.97
CA LYS A 112 -36.33 0.49 46.30
C LYS A 112 -37.65 1.22 46.41
N ASP A 113 -38.03 1.98 45.40
CA ASP A 113 -39.30 2.71 45.34
C ASP A 113 -40.48 1.73 45.32
N MET A 114 -40.42 0.69 44.49
CA MET A 114 -41.42 -0.38 44.46
C MET A 114 -41.57 -1.06 45.82
N ARG A 115 -40.45 -1.37 46.49
CA ARG A 115 -40.46 -1.98 47.83
C ARG A 115 -41.12 -1.06 48.86
N THR A 116 -40.78 0.22 48.84
CA THR A 116 -41.35 1.23 49.75
C THR A 116 -42.85 1.35 49.55
N HIS A 117 -43.31 1.47 48.30
CA HIS A 117 -44.74 1.54 47.98
C HIS A 117 -45.48 0.25 48.36
N PHE A 118 -44.90 -0.92 48.10
CA PHE A 118 -45.49 -2.21 48.47
C PHE A 118 -45.71 -2.33 49.98
N PHE A 119 -44.69 -2.05 50.80
CA PHE A 119 -44.84 -2.12 52.26
C PHE A 119 -45.75 -1.03 52.82
N GLY A 120 -45.71 0.19 52.26
CA GLY A 120 -46.63 1.26 52.66
C GLY A 120 -48.10 0.90 52.40
N PHE A 121 -48.39 0.35 51.21
CA PHE A 121 -49.72 -0.12 50.85
C PHE A 121 -50.19 -1.28 51.74
N MET A 122 -49.34 -2.32 51.92
CA MET A 122 -49.66 -3.47 52.78
C MET A 122 -49.86 -3.05 54.25
N GLY A 123 -49.05 -2.14 54.77
CA GLY A 123 -49.21 -1.59 56.12
C GLY A 123 -50.56 -0.88 56.30
N GLY A 124 -51.00 -0.11 55.30
CA GLY A 124 -52.32 0.52 55.29
C GLY A 124 -53.46 -0.51 55.33
N ILE A 125 -53.40 -1.54 54.48
CA ILE A 125 -54.38 -2.63 54.49
C ILE A 125 -54.41 -3.32 55.86
N LEU A 126 -53.25 -3.71 56.39
CA LEU A 126 -53.17 -4.39 57.69
C LEU A 126 -53.77 -3.53 58.82
N ALA A 127 -53.48 -2.23 58.84
CA ALA A 127 -54.05 -1.31 59.82
C ALA A 127 -55.58 -1.24 59.75
N THR A 128 -56.16 -1.21 58.53
CA THR A 128 -57.63 -1.24 58.35
C THR A 128 -58.24 -2.55 58.83
N ILE A 129 -57.62 -3.70 58.52
CA ILE A 129 -58.09 -5.02 58.97
C ILE A 129 -58.07 -5.10 60.50
N ILE A 130 -56.96 -4.71 61.14
CA ILE A 130 -56.83 -4.71 62.61
C ILE A 130 -57.91 -3.84 63.25
N THR A 131 -58.13 -2.64 62.71
CA THR A 131 -59.16 -1.70 63.22
C THR A 131 -60.55 -2.32 63.17
N VAL A 132 -60.92 -2.96 62.05
CA VAL A 132 -62.23 -3.61 61.88
C VAL A 132 -62.40 -4.79 62.84
N VAL A 133 -61.35 -5.61 63.04
CA VAL A 133 -61.37 -6.76 63.94
C VAL A 133 -61.55 -6.31 65.40
N ILE A 134 -60.82 -5.31 65.85
CA ILE A 134 -60.94 -4.77 67.22
C ILE A 134 -62.34 -4.18 67.44
N THR A 135 -62.84 -3.38 66.49
CA THR A 135 -64.16 -2.73 66.60
C THR A 135 -65.32 -3.74 66.65
N LYS A 136 -65.16 -4.94 66.08
CA LYS A 136 -66.18 -6.00 66.11
C LYS A 136 -66.06 -6.97 67.29
N LEU A 137 -64.91 -7.02 67.97
CA LEU A 137 -64.64 -7.93 69.10
C LEU A 137 -64.94 -7.32 70.47
N ILE A 138 -65.03 -5.99 70.56
CA ILE A 138 -65.42 -5.23 71.76
C ILE A 138 -66.91 -4.88 71.63
#